data_AF-A0A6P0X4P9-F1
#
_entry.id   AF-A0A6P0X4P9-F1
#
_cell.length_a   1.000
_cell.length_b   1.000
_cell.length_c   1.000
_cell.angle_alpha   90.00
_cell.angle_beta   90.00
_cell.angle_gamma   90.00
#
_symmetry.space_group_name_H-M   'P 1'
#
loop_
_entity.id
_entity.type
_entity.pdbx_description
1 polymer ?
#
loop_
_entity_poly.entity_id
_entity_poly.type
_entity_poly.pdbx_seq_one_letter_code
_entity_poly.pdbx_strand_id
1 'polypeptide(L)'
;CSAEQGAFVLVNSHNITIERQLFTLAHEIGHLICHRGEYQDTLVEEGTKAEEKAREKVANYFAAYLLLPQAEFERMYQLTTNIIRLKQHFRVSYQVILTRLAQMEVIDYAKEKAKICAAYKKQHGSSLKNSMELPPVLKPEDFPENERYQQLIWQALKLGKISEMKAAELLDLTVEKLRVRRQEAEVYAIC
;
A
#
# COMPACT_ATOMS: atom_id res chain seq x y z
N CYS A 1 -11.47 -2.53 15.97
CA CYS A 1 -12.44 -2.95 14.95
C CYS A 1 -13.80 -3.10 15.59
N SER A 2 -14.61 -2.05 15.55
CA SER A 2 -16.00 -2.13 15.99
C SER A 2 -16.78 -3.09 15.08
N ALA A 3 -17.59 -3.97 15.67
CA ALA A 3 -18.49 -4.84 14.90
C ALA A 3 -19.52 -4.04 14.09
N GLU A 4 -19.88 -2.84 14.54
CA GLU A 4 -20.86 -1.97 13.88
C GLU A 4 -20.23 -1.02 12.86
N GLN A 5 -19.03 -0.49 13.13
CA GLN A 5 -18.40 0.53 12.27
C GLN A 5 -17.34 -0.05 11.31
N GLY A 6 -16.95 -1.32 11.50
CA GLY A 6 -15.97 -2.00 10.66
C GLY A 6 -14.53 -1.58 10.95
N ALA A 7 -13.70 -1.62 9.91
CA ALA A 7 -12.28 -1.28 9.94
C ALA A 7 -11.95 -0.32 8.79
N PHE A 8 -10.97 0.54 8.99
CA PHE A 8 -10.39 1.37 7.94
C PHE A 8 -8.89 1.15 7.90
N VAL A 9 -8.33 1.20 6.69
CA VAL A 9 -6.89 1.11 6.44
C VAL A 9 -6.46 2.44 5.84
N LEU A 10 -5.39 3.01 6.40
CA LEU A 10 -4.76 4.22 5.87
C LEU A 10 -3.43 3.83 5.26
N VAL A 11 -3.23 4.18 3.98
CA VAL A 11 -1.98 3.96 3.26
C VAL A 11 -1.41 5.31 2.90
N ASN A 12 -0.12 5.50 3.19
CA ASN A 12 0.58 6.71 2.78
C ASN A 12 0.83 6.68 1.26
N SER A 13 0.30 7.67 0.54
CA SER A 13 0.50 7.83 -0.91
C SER A 13 1.65 8.78 -1.26
N HIS A 14 2.17 9.56 -0.31
CA HIS A 14 3.14 10.62 -0.58
C HIS A 14 4.55 10.07 -0.85
N ASN A 15 5.06 10.26 -2.08
CA ASN A 15 6.38 9.78 -2.54
C ASN A 15 6.59 8.27 -2.38
N ILE A 16 5.50 7.48 -2.38
CA ILE A 16 5.53 6.02 -2.31
C ILE A 16 5.01 5.45 -3.64
N THR A 17 5.73 4.49 -4.22
CA THR A 17 5.31 3.84 -5.47
C THR A 17 4.04 3.03 -5.29
N ILE A 18 3.22 2.91 -6.33
CA ILE A 18 1.97 2.15 -6.28
C ILE A 18 2.22 0.70 -5.86
N GLU A 19 3.30 0.05 -6.34
CA GLU A 19 3.66 -1.31 -5.93
C GLU A 19 3.81 -1.44 -4.41
N ARG A 20 4.35 -0.41 -3.75
CA ARG A 20 4.50 -0.39 -2.29
C ARG A 20 3.19 -0.11 -1.60
N GLN A 21 2.39 0.82 -2.13
CA GLN A 21 1.06 1.09 -1.59
C GLN A 21 0.18 -0.17 -1.62
N LEU A 22 0.21 -0.94 -2.72
CA LEU A 22 -0.50 -2.21 -2.84
C LEU A 22 -0.01 -3.25 -1.83
N PHE A 23 1.31 -3.34 -1.62
CA PHE A 23 1.87 -4.24 -0.63
C PHE A 23 1.50 -3.84 0.81
N THR A 24 1.58 -2.56 1.14
CA THR A 24 1.13 -2.03 2.44
C THR A 24 -0.36 -2.31 2.64
N LEU A 25 -1.21 -2.05 1.64
CA LEU A 25 -2.64 -2.35 1.74
C LEU A 25 -2.89 -3.85 2.01
N ALA A 26 -2.22 -4.74 1.28
CA ALA A 26 -2.32 -6.17 1.49
C ALA A 26 -1.80 -6.61 2.88
N HIS A 27 -0.77 -5.94 3.39
CA HIS A 27 -0.21 -6.17 4.72
C HIS A 27 -1.21 -5.79 5.82
N GLU A 28 -1.83 -4.62 5.73
CA GLU A 28 -2.86 -4.17 6.68
C GLU A 28 -4.10 -5.07 6.63
N ILE A 29 -4.49 -5.55 5.44
CA ILE A 29 -5.54 -6.57 5.31
C ILE A 29 -5.12 -7.86 6.05
N GLY A 30 -3.85 -8.25 5.96
CA GLY A 30 -3.30 -9.38 6.71
C GLY A 30 -3.45 -9.22 8.22
N HIS A 31 -3.16 -8.04 8.76
CA HIS A 31 -3.41 -7.72 10.18
C HIS A 31 -4.89 -7.83 10.53
N LEU A 32 -5.78 -7.27 9.72
CA LEU A 32 -7.22 -7.33 9.97
C LEU A 32 -7.79 -8.75 9.95
N ILE A 33 -7.24 -9.65 9.14
CA ILE A 33 -7.70 -11.04 9.04
C ILE A 33 -7.08 -11.90 10.15
N CYS A 34 -5.76 -11.85 10.32
CA CYS A 34 -5.02 -12.76 11.19
C CYS A 34 -5.02 -12.31 12.65
N HIS A 35 -5.18 -11.01 12.91
CA HIS A 35 -4.98 -10.39 14.23
C HIS A 35 -6.18 -9.51 14.64
N ARG A 36 -7.38 -9.81 14.11
CA ARG A 36 -8.60 -9.00 14.33
C ARG A 36 -8.95 -8.77 15.80
N GLY A 37 -8.75 -9.80 16.63
CA GLY A 37 -9.12 -9.78 18.06
C GLY A 37 -8.31 -8.76 18.86
N GLU A 38 -7.12 -8.40 18.40
CA GLU A 38 -6.24 -7.42 19.06
C GLU A 38 -6.73 -5.98 18.89
N TYR A 39 -7.65 -5.73 17.97
CA TYR A 39 -8.26 -4.41 17.77
C TYR A 39 -9.57 -4.21 18.56
N GLN A 40 -9.94 -5.10 19.48
CA GLN A 40 -11.14 -4.96 20.32
C GLN A 40 -10.82 -4.18 21.60
N ASP A 41 -11.83 -3.51 22.18
CA ASP A 41 -11.80 -2.38 23.14
C ASP A 41 -11.06 -2.57 24.49
N THR A 42 -10.26 -3.61 24.63
CA THR A 42 -9.30 -3.75 25.73
C THR A 42 -7.95 -3.21 25.28
N LEU A 43 -7.35 -2.34 26.10
CA LEU A 43 -5.94 -1.94 26.00
C LEU A 43 -5.13 -3.13 25.48
N VAL A 44 -4.58 -3.01 24.27
CA VAL A 44 -3.71 -4.02 23.68
C VAL A 44 -2.69 -4.33 24.76
N GLU A 45 -2.75 -5.52 25.37
CA GLU A 45 -1.66 -5.97 26.22
C GLU A 45 -0.43 -5.90 25.33
N GLU A 46 0.53 -5.05 25.69
CA GLU A 46 1.75 -4.88 24.91
C GLU A 46 2.43 -6.25 24.86
N GLY A 47 2.18 -6.98 23.77
CA GLY A 47 2.84 -8.24 23.50
C GLY A 47 4.35 -8.00 23.53
N THR A 48 5.08 -9.05 23.86
CA THR A 48 6.53 -9.01 23.81
C THR A 48 7.00 -8.56 22.41
N LYS A 49 8.17 -7.91 22.32
CA LYS A 49 8.77 -7.56 21.02
C LYS A 49 8.90 -8.75 20.05
N ALA A 50 8.96 -9.96 20.58
CA ALA A 50 9.00 -11.19 19.79
C ALA A 50 7.63 -11.49 19.13
N GLU A 51 6.54 -11.31 19.87
CA GLU A 51 5.17 -11.50 19.37
C GLU A 51 4.81 -10.45 18.31
N GLU A 52 5.12 -9.18 18.55
CA GLU A 52 4.96 -8.13 17.54
C GLU A 52 5.74 -8.47 16.25
N LYS A 53 7.00 -8.88 16.39
CA LYS A 53 7.80 -9.28 15.23
C LYS A 53 7.24 -10.51 14.50
N ALA A 54 6.64 -11.46 15.23
CA ALA A 54 5.99 -12.61 14.62
C ALA A 54 4.72 -12.19 13.86
N ARG A 55 3.92 -11.30 14.43
CA ARG A 55 2.72 -10.70 13.81
C ARG A 55 3.05 -9.98 12.51
N GLU A 56 4.04 -9.08 12.54
CA GLU A 56 4.52 -8.38 11.35
C GLU A 56 5.00 -9.34 10.25
N LYS A 57 5.64 -10.45 10.64
CA LYS A 57 6.06 -11.49 9.68
C LYS A 57 4.85 -12.20 9.06
N VAL A 58 3.81 -12.50 9.84
CA VAL A 58 2.58 -13.13 9.34
C VAL A 58 1.89 -12.21 8.34
N ALA A 59 1.71 -10.93 8.68
CA ALA A 59 1.11 -9.94 7.78
C ALA A 59 1.91 -9.76 6.48
N ASN A 60 3.25 -9.69 6.57
CA ASN A 60 4.12 -9.66 5.39
C ASN A 60 4.01 -10.91 4.53
N TYR A 61 3.95 -12.09 5.16
CA TYR A 61 3.79 -13.36 4.45
C TYR A 61 2.43 -13.42 3.76
N PHE A 62 1.36 -13.04 4.46
CA PHE A 62 0.01 -12.94 3.90
C PHE A 62 -0.02 -12.03 2.67
N ALA A 63 0.52 -10.80 2.78
CA ALA A 63 0.55 -9.85 1.68
C ALA A 63 1.29 -10.40 0.45
N ALA A 64 2.42 -11.06 0.67
CA ALA A 64 3.20 -11.64 -0.41
C ALA A 64 2.48 -12.78 -1.13
N TYR A 65 1.75 -13.64 -0.41
CA TYR A 65 0.98 -14.72 -1.03
C TYR A 65 -0.34 -14.25 -1.63
N LEU A 66 -0.94 -13.19 -1.10
CA LEU A 66 -2.15 -12.59 -1.66
C LEU A 66 -1.86 -11.94 -3.02
N LEU A 67 -0.78 -11.14 -3.11
CA LEU A 67 -0.41 -10.43 -4.33
C LEU A 67 0.31 -11.32 -5.35
N LEU A 68 0.97 -12.39 -4.88
CA LEU A 68 1.75 -13.29 -5.71
C LEU A 68 1.47 -14.76 -5.30
N PRO A 69 0.32 -15.31 -5.76
CA PRO A 69 -0.07 -16.67 -5.44
C PRO A 69 0.96 -17.69 -5.93
N GLN A 70 1.33 -18.66 -5.08
CA GLN A 70 2.43 -19.60 -5.33
C GLN A 70 2.27 -20.34 -6.68
N ALA A 71 1.11 -20.96 -6.93
CA ALA A 71 0.90 -21.77 -8.12
C ALA A 71 1.03 -20.95 -9.41
N GLU A 72 0.49 -19.73 -9.41
CA GLU A 72 0.57 -18.84 -10.57
C GLU A 72 2.00 -18.31 -10.76
N PHE A 73 2.71 -18.04 -9.66
CA PHE A 73 4.10 -17.61 -9.70
C PHE A 73 5.02 -18.67 -10.29
N GLU A 74 4.89 -19.93 -9.84
CA GLU A 74 5.65 -21.06 -10.40
C GLU A 74 5.36 -21.23 -11.88
N ARG A 75 4.08 -21.19 -12.28
CA ARG A 75 3.65 -21.27 -13.69
C ARG A 75 4.27 -20.16 -14.53
N MET A 76 4.22 -18.92 -14.07
CA MET A 76 4.80 -17.78 -14.78
C MET A 76 6.33 -17.83 -14.82
N TYR A 77 6.97 -18.33 -13.77
CA TYR A 77 8.43 -18.47 -13.70
C TYR A 77 8.95 -19.49 -14.72
N GLN A 78 8.20 -20.57 -14.97
CA GLN A 78 8.51 -21.52 -16.04
C GLN A 78 8.48 -20.89 -17.45
N LEU A 79 7.64 -19.87 -17.64
CA LEU A 79 7.52 -19.14 -18.91
C LEU A 79 8.57 -18.03 -19.04
N THR A 80 8.95 -17.39 -17.93
CA THR A 80 9.97 -16.34 -17.94
C THR A 80 10.65 -16.17 -16.59
N THR A 81 11.97 -16.12 -16.62
CA THR A 81 12.82 -15.77 -15.47
C THR A 81 13.14 -14.27 -15.41
N ASN A 82 12.58 -13.48 -16.33
CA ASN A 82 12.81 -12.04 -16.38
C ASN A 82 12.03 -11.33 -15.27
N ILE A 83 12.77 -10.76 -14.30
CA ILE A 83 12.20 -10.09 -13.12
C ILE A 83 11.26 -8.93 -13.51
N ILE A 84 11.59 -8.17 -14.55
CA ILE A 84 10.74 -7.06 -15.02
C ILE A 84 9.38 -7.58 -15.48
N ARG A 85 9.37 -8.65 -16.27
CA ARG A 85 8.10 -9.28 -16.72
C ARG A 85 7.29 -9.82 -15.55
N LEU A 86 7.94 -10.48 -14.59
CA LEU A 86 7.27 -11.02 -13.40
C LEU A 86 6.66 -9.91 -12.55
N LYS A 87 7.43 -8.85 -12.23
CA LYS A 87 6.93 -7.75 -11.40
C LYS A 87 5.77 -7.00 -12.05
N GLN A 88 5.77 -6.86 -13.38
CA GLN A 88 4.67 -6.24 -14.12
C GLN A 88 3.43 -7.11 -14.14
N HIS A 89 3.59 -8.44 -14.31
CA HIS A 89 2.46 -9.37 -14.31
C HIS A 89 1.74 -9.38 -12.96
N PHE A 90 2.49 -9.50 -11.85
CA PHE A 90 1.93 -9.53 -10.49
C PHE A 90 1.66 -8.14 -9.90
N ARG A 91 2.06 -7.06 -10.59
CA ARG A 91 1.90 -5.67 -10.12
C ARG A 91 2.53 -5.42 -8.73
N VAL A 92 3.68 -6.04 -8.48
CA VAL A 92 4.44 -5.92 -7.23
C VAL A 92 5.81 -5.30 -7.48
N SER A 93 6.51 -4.93 -6.40
CA SER A 93 7.89 -4.44 -6.50
C SER A 93 8.85 -5.55 -6.95
N TYR A 94 9.96 -5.18 -7.58
CA TYR A 94 11.01 -6.16 -7.89
C TYR A 94 11.55 -6.85 -6.62
N GLN A 95 11.54 -6.16 -5.48
CA GLN A 95 11.99 -6.71 -4.20
C GLN A 95 11.08 -7.82 -3.69
N VAL A 96 9.77 -7.74 -3.95
CA VAL A 96 8.83 -8.83 -3.63
C VAL A 96 9.15 -10.05 -4.50
N ILE A 97 9.39 -9.87 -5.80
CA ILE A 97 9.80 -10.98 -6.69
C ILE A 97 11.08 -11.65 -6.16
N LEU A 98 12.13 -10.86 -5.87
CA LEU A 98 13.39 -11.40 -5.35
C LEU A 98 13.21 -12.14 -4.02
N THR A 99 12.41 -11.58 -3.11
CA THR A 99 12.12 -12.22 -1.82
C THR A 99 11.47 -13.59 -2.02
N ARG A 100 10.51 -13.69 -2.95
CA ARG A 100 9.79 -14.94 -3.23
C ARG A 100 10.68 -15.98 -3.90
N LEU A 101 11.52 -15.57 -4.86
CA LEU A 101 12.52 -16.47 -5.45
C LEU A 101 13.54 -16.97 -4.43
N ALA A 102 13.96 -16.14 -3.48
CA ALA A 102 14.86 -16.54 -2.41
C ALA A 102 14.20 -17.51 -1.43
N GLN A 103 12.90 -17.31 -1.10
CA GLN A 103 12.12 -18.25 -0.29
C GLN A 103 11.94 -19.62 -0.96
N MET A 104 11.92 -19.65 -2.30
CA MET A 104 11.91 -20.89 -3.09
C MET A 104 13.32 -21.47 -3.30
N GLU A 105 14.35 -20.88 -2.67
CA GLU A 105 15.77 -21.30 -2.76
C GLU A 105 16.35 -21.26 -4.18
N VAL A 106 15.71 -20.51 -5.09
CA VAL A 106 16.13 -20.40 -6.49
C VAL A 106 17.31 -19.43 -6.66
N ILE A 107 17.36 -18.40 -5.80
CA ILE A 107 18.40 -17.37 -5.83
C ILE A 107 18.89 -17.02 -4.42
N ASP A 108 20.08 -16.44 -4.35
CA ASP A 108 20.50 -15.66 -3.18
C ASP A 108 20.02 -14.21 -3.34
N TYR A 109 19.19 -13.74 -2.40
CA TYR A 109 18.59 -12.40 -2.46
C TYR A 109 19.63 -11.28 -2.53
N ALA A 110 20.64 -11.34 -1.65
CA ALA A 110 21.62 -10.26 -1.52
C ALA A 110 22.49 -10.14 -2.78
N LYS A 111 22.93 -11.29 -3.29
CA LYS A 111 23.72 -11.40 -4.53
C LYS A 111 22.93 -10.90 -5.72
N GLU A 112 21.67 -11.32 -5.87
CA GLU A 112 20.87 -10.91 -7.03
C GLU A 112 20.48 -9.44 -6.98
N LYS A 113 20.10 -8.92 -5.80
CA LYS A 113 19.86 -7.48 -5.60
C LYS A 113 21.11 -6.66 -5.94
N ALA A 114 22.30 -7.09 -5.51
CA ALA A 114 23.55 -6.40 -5.82
C ALA A 114 23.84 -6.35 -7.32
N LYS A 115 23.63 -7.45 -8.06
CA LYS A 115 23.77 -7.49 -9.51
C LYS A 115 22.83 -6.51 -10.21
N ILE A 116 21.55 -6.48 -9.81
CA ILE A 116 20.55 -5.57 -10.35
C ILE A 116 20.94 -4.12 -10.10
N CYS A 117 21.33 -3.78 -8.88
CA CYS A 117 21.77 -2.42 -8.55
C CYS A 117 23.00 -2.00 -9.38
N ALA A 118 23.95 -2.91 -9.60
CA ALA A 118 25.13 -2.65 -10.44
C ALA A 118 24.77 -2.45 -11.91
N ALA A 119 23.90 -3.30 -12.47
CA ALA A 119 23.40 -3.18 -13.84
C ALA A 119 22.63 -1.86 -14.03
N TYR A 120 21.74 -1.53 -13.09
CA TYR A 120 20.99 -0.28 -13.10
C TYR A 120 21.91 0.94 -13.07
N LYS A 121 22.90 0.95 -12.17
CA LYS A 121 23.88 2.05 -12.07
C LYS A 121 24.69 2.21 -13.37
N LYS A 122 25.08 1.11 -14.01
CA LYS A 122 25.78 1.14 -15.29
C LYS A 122 24.93 1.75 -16.40
N GLN A 123 23.63 1.48 -16.41
CA GLN A 123 22.70 1.94 -17.44
C GLN A 123 22.22 3.39 -17.23
N HIS A 124 21.99 3.80 -15.98
CA HIS A 124 21.33 5.07 -15.63
C HIS A 124 22.24 6.08 -14.93
N GLY A 125 23.51 5.75 -14.68
CA GLY A 125 24.48 6.62 -14.02
C GLY A 125 24.22 6.89 -12.53
N SER A 126 23.12 6.37 -11.97
CA SER A 126 22.70 6.57 -10.58
C SER A 126 22.37 5.25 -9.90
N SER A 127 22.62 5.16 -8.59
CA SER A 127 22.28 3.96 -7.81
C SER A 127 20.77 3.86 -7.60
N LEU A 128 20.24 2.64 -7.69
CA LEU A 128 18.85 2.35 -7.33
C LEU A 128 18.69 2.50 -5.81
N LYS A 129 18.07 3.60 -5.38
CA LYS A 129 17.79 3.83 -3.95
C LYS A 129 16.76 2.81 -3.47
N ASN A 130 16.76 2.52 -2.17
CA ASN A 130 15.74 1.64 -1.59
C ASN A 130 14.33 2.19 -1.81
N SER A 131 14.11 3.50 -1.87
CA SER A 131 12.80 4.11 -2.16
C SER A 131 12.37 4.03 -3.63
N MET A 132 13.27 3.65 -4.52
CA MET A 132 13.01 3.55 -5.95
C MET A 132 12.57 2.13 -6.33
N GLU A 133 11.79 2.06 -7.39
CA GLU A 133 11.35 0.81 -8.01
C GLU A 133 12.03 0.65 -9.38
N LEU A 134 12.22 -0.60 -9.84
CA LEU A 134 12.79 -0.84 -11.16
C LEU A 134 11.77 -0.43 -12.25
N PRO A 135 12.20 0.39 -13.23
CA PRO A 135 11.35 0.72 -14.37
C PRO A 135 10.98 -0.52 -15.20
N PRO A 136 9.77 -0.56 -15.79
CA PRO A 136 8.71 0.43 -15.62
C PRO A 136 8.00 0.27 -14.26
N VAL A 137 7.64 1.42 -13.68
CA VAL A 137 6.83 1.50 -12.47
C VAL A 137 5.35 1.53 -12.82
N LEU A 138 4.50 1.06 -11.91
CA LEU A 138 3.05 1.24 -12.04
C LEU A 138 2.70 2.72 -12.05
N LYS A 139 1.75 3.07 -12.91
CA LYS A 139 1.30 4.43 -13.15
C LYS A 139 0.17 4.81 -12.18
N PRO A 140 0.26 5.93 -11.44
CA PRO A 140 -0.80 6.35 -10.53
C PRO A 140 -2.17 6.50 -11.20
N GLU A 141 -2.20 6.82 -12.49
CA GLU A 141 -3.44 7.00 -13.26
C GLU A 141 -4.27 5.70 -13.38
N ASP A 142 -3.61 4.54 -13.32
CA ASP A 142 -4.26 3.24 -13.37
C ASP A 142 -4.84 2.82 -11.98
N PHE A 143 -4.56 3.59 -10.92
CA PHE A 143 -4.91 3.29 -9.53
C PHE A 143 -5.47 4.54 -8.84
N PRO A 144 -6.69 4.97 -9.18
CA PRO A 144 -7.29 6.16 -8.59
C PRO A 144 -7.42 6.02 -7.06
N GLU A 145 -7.17 7.12 -6.35
CA GLU A 145 -7.30 7.16 -4.91
C GLU A 145 -8.76 6.98 -4.46
N ASN A 146 -8.96 6.41 -3.28
CA ASN A 146 -10.28 6.22 -2.71
C ASN A 146 -10.85 7.56 -2.21
N GLU A 147 -11.99 7.98 -2.77
CA GLU A 147 -12.66 9.24 -2.39
C GLU A 147 -13.40 9.17 -1.05
N ARG A 148 -13.56 7.99 -0.43
CA ARG A 148 -14.33 7.79 0.80
C ARG A 148 -13.86 8.68 1.94
N TYR A 149 -12.55 8.88 2.08
CA TYR A 149 -12.01 9.77 3.11
C TYR A 149 -12.50 11.22 2.91
N GLN A 150 -12.45 11.71 1.66
CA GLN A 150 -12.95 13.03 1.32
C GLN A 150 -14.47 13.13 1.56
N GLN A 151 -15.23 12.12 1.14
CA GLN A 151 -16.69 12.06 1.36
C GLN A 151 -17.06 12.10 2.85
N LEU A 152 -16.32 11.38 3.70
CA LEU A 152 -16.52 11.39 5.15
C LEU A 152 -16.23 12.75 5.77
N ILE A 153 -15.20 13.46 5.30
CA ILE A 153 -14.91 14.84 5.73
C ILE A 153 -16.07 15.76 5.36
N TRP A 154 -16.56 15.70 4.12
CA TRP A 154 -17.70 16.50 3.67
C TRP A 154 -18.97 16.19 4.47
N GLN A 155 -19.25 14.92 4.75
CA GLN A 155 -20.39 14.51 5.55
C GLN A 155 -20.26 15.01 7.01
N ALA A 156 -19.08 14.89 7.61
CA ALA A 156 -18.83 15.38 8.96
C ALA A 156 -18.99 16.90 9.05
N LEU A 157 -18.54 17.65 8.03
CA LEU A 157 -18.72 19.09 7.93
C LEU A 157 -20.21 19.46 7.81
N LYS A 158 -20.95 18.78 6.92
CA LYS A 158 -22.40 18.99 6.72
C LYS A 158 -23.21 18.74 8.00
N LEU A 159 -22.81 17.73 8.78
CA LEU A 159 -23.43 17.39 10.06
C LEU A 159 -22.94 18.28 11.23
N GLY A 160 -22.06 19.24 10.99
CA GLY A 160 -21.50 20.12 12.02
C GLY A 160 -20.59 19.40 13.03
N LYS A 161 -20.10 18.20 12.71
CA LYS A 161 -19.19 17.42 13.58
C LYS A 161 -17.76 17.97 13.56
N ILE A 162 -17.38 18.69 12.49
CA ILE A 162 -16.07 19.35 12.34
C ILE A 162 -16.28 20.78 11.82
N SER A 163 -15.32 21.67 12.10
CA SER A 163 -15.33 23.05 11.61
C SER A 163 -14.82 23.15 10.16
N GLU A 164 -15.11 24.27 9.47
CA GLU A 164 -14.55 24.55 8.14
C GLU A 164 -13.01 24.55 8.15
N MET A 165 -12.42 25.12 9.20
CA MET A 165 -10.96 25.13 9.37
C MET A 165 -10.41 23.71 9.47
N LYS A 166 -11.08 22.83 10.24
CA LYS A 166 -10.63 21.44 10.36
C LYS A 166 -10.81 20.65 9.08
N ALA A 167 -11.93 20.86 8.37
CA ALA A 167 -12.16 20.21 7.09
C ALA A 167 -11.13 20.66 6.03
N ALA A 168 -10.74 21.94 6.03
CA ALA A 168 -9.74 22.48 5.12
C ALA A 168 -8.36 21.87 5.40
N GLU A 169 -7.95 21.78 6.67
CA GLU A 169 -6.72 21.11 7.09
C GLU A 169 -6.68 19.64 6.62
N LEU A 170 -7.75 18.86 6.85
CA LEU A 170 -7.80 17.43 6.51
C LEU A 170 -7.80 17.15 5.00
N LEU A 171 -8.27 18.11 4.19
CA LEU A 171 -8.28 18.02 2.72
C LEU A 171 -7.04 18.67 2.08
N ASP A 172 -6.11 19.20 2.88
CA ASP A 172 -4.96 20.00 2.42
C ASP A 172 -5.38 21.17 1.51
N LEU A 173 -6.42 21.91 1.95
CA LEU A 173 -6.98 23.07 1.26
C LEU A 173 -6.92 24.32 2.14
N THR A 174 -7.02 25.49 1.51
CA THR A 174 -7.36 26.71 2.23
C THR A 174 -8.87 26.76 2.51
N VAL A 175 -9.28 27.51 3.53
CA VAL A 175 -10.71 27.67 3.87
C VAL A 175 -11.49 28.29 2.70
N GLU A 176 -10.88 29.22 1.97
CA GLU A 176 -11.46 29.85 0.79
C GLU A 176 -11.72 28.81 -0.32
N LYS A 177 -10.73 27.97 -0.64
CA LYS A 177 -10.88 26.90 -1.63
C LYS A 177 -11.95 25.88 -1.22
N LEU A 178 -12.02 25.56 0.07
CA LEU A 178 -13.04 24.66 0.60
C LEU A 178 -14.45 25.25 0.40
N ARG A 179 -14.64 26.54 0.67
CA ARG A 179 -15.94 27.21 0.47
C ARG A 179 -16.36 27.22 -1.00
N VAL A 180 -15.43 27.47 -1.92
CA VAL A 180 -15.70 27.40 -3.38
C VAL A 180 -16.15 26.00 -3.79
N ARG A 181 -15.41 24.95 -3.40
CA ARG A 181 -15.78 23.56 -3.70
C ARG A 181 -17.14 23.16 -3.12
N ARG A 182 -17.45 23.65 -1.92
CA ARG A 182 -18.75 23.42 -1.29
C ARG A 182 -19.88 24.04 -2.12
N GLN A 183 -19.70 25.28 -2.56
CA GLN A 183 -20.68 25.98 -3.38
C GLN A 183 -20.88 25.30 -4.73
N GLU A 184 -19.80 24.84 -5.37
CA GLU A 184 -19.86 24.04 -6.60
C GLU A 184 -20.65 22.74 -6.38
N ALA A 185 -20.33 21.98 -5.33
CA ALA A 185 -21.01 20.73 -5.01
C ALA A 185 -22.52 20.92 -4.73
N GLU A 186 -22.91 22.03 -4.12
CA GLU A 186 -24.32 22.40 -3.90
C GLU A 186 -25.03 22.77 -5.22
N VAL A 187 -24.34 23.43 -6.16
CA VAL A 187 -24.87 23.78 -7.49
C VAL A 187 -25.07 22.55 -8.39
N TYR A 188 -24.17 21.57 -8.32
CA TYR A 188 -24.24 20.35 -9.14
C TYR A 188 -25.01 19.20 -8.49
N ALA A 189 -25.59 19.40 -7.30
CA ALA A 189 -26.45 18.40 -6.68
C ALA A 189 -27.76 18.27 -7.47
N ILE A 190 -28.02 17.08 -8.01
CA ILE A 190 -29.31 16.78 -8.64
C ILE A 190 -30.36 16.64 -7.53
N CYS A 191 -31.43 17.43 -7.61
CA CYS A 191 -32.61 17.39 -6.72
C CYS A 191 -33.38 16.07 -6.81
#